data_AF-A0A1X2GZ38-F1
#
_entry.id   AF-A0A1X2GZ38-F1
#
_cell.length_a   1.000
_cell.length_b   1.000
_cell.length_c   1.000
_cell.angle_alpha   90.00
_cell.angle_beta   90.00
_cell.angle_gamma   90.00
#
_symmetry.space_group_name_H-M   'P 1'
#
loop_
_entity.id
_entity.type
_entity.pdbx_description
1 polymer ?
#
loop_
_entity_poly.entity_id
_entity_poly.type
_entity_poly.pdbx_seq_one_letter_code
_entity_poly.pdbx_strand_id
1 'polypeptide(L)'
;LDDSDRRKFLFDCPKNSVCQYEPPTLNRLPSMGEAARKADQQLRDVQYRLSGLTRPLDWFAYQSTHGHWDPEQFRAHTQSLVRKSRALLADVASYITDLR
;
A
#
# COMPACT_ATOMS: atom_id res chain seq x y z
N LEU A 1 -2.73 13.44 0.37
CA LEU A 1 -3.46 13.16 1.62
C LEU A 1 -2.52 13.60 2.72
N ASP A 2 -3.00 14.35 3.70
CA ASP A 2 -2.18 14.54 4.89
C ASP A 2 -2.00 13.19 5.61
N ASP A 3 -1.08 13.16 6.56
CA ASP A 3 -0.66 11.91 7.19
C ASP A 3 -1.77 11.30 8.08
N SER A 4 -2.72 12.13 8.53
CA SER A 4 -3.91 11.74 9.30
C SER A 4 -4.96 11.11 8.40
N ASP A 5 -5.25 11.74 7.26
CA ASP A 5 -6.16 11.25 6.22
C ASP A 5 -5.66 9.94 5.63
N ARG A 6 -4.34 9.81 5.43
CA ARG A 6 -3.70 8.58 4.97
C ARG A 6 -3.90 7.46 5.99
N ARG A 7 -3.64 7.72 7.27
CA ARG A 7 -3.83 6.75 8.37
C ARG A 7 -5.28 6.34 8.51
N LYS A 8 -6.20 7.29 8.50
CA LYS A 8 -7.64 7.04 8.60
C LYS A 8 -8.13 6.17 7.44
N PHE A 9 -7.77 6.51 6.21
CA PHE A 9 -8.15 5.74 5.04
C PHE A 9 -7.61 4.30 5.07
N LEU A 10 -6.37 4.09 5.52
CA LEU A 10 -5.78 2.75 5.68
C LEU A 10 -6.39 1.96 6.83
N PHE A 11 -6.87 2.64 7.88
CA PHE A 11 -7.51 2.01 9.03
C PHE A 11 -8.96 1.61 8.76
N ASP A 12 -9.70 2.45 8.03
CA ASP A 12 -11.09 2.20 7.64
C ASP A 12 -11.21 1.05 6.62
N CYS A 13 -10.11 0.68 5.96
CA CYS A 13 -10.04 -0.54 5.15
C CYS A 13 -9.97 -1.78 6.06
N PRO A 14 -10.89 -2.76 5.92
CA PRO A 14 -10.81 -4.05 6.58
C PRO A 14 -9.43 -4.64 6.40
N LYS A 15 -8.85 -5.14 7.49
CA LYS A 15 -7.61 -5.90 7.43
C LYS A 15 -7.89 -7.15 6.60
N ASN A 16 -7.37 -7.17 5.37
CA ASN A 16 -7.52 -8.33 4.51
C ASN A 16 -6.67 -9.48 5.08
N SER A 17 -7.31 -10.44 5.75
CA SER A 17 -6.67 -11.69 6.19
C SER A 17 -6.33 -12.62 5.01
N VAL A 18 -6.89 -12.37 3.81
CA VAL A 18 -6.72 -13.20 2.61
C VAL A 18 -5.49 -12.80 1.79
N CYS A 19 -5.02 -11.56 1.91
CA CYS A 19 -3.83 -11.06 1.22
C CYS A 19 -2.82 -10.46 2.20
N GLN A 20 -2.37 -11.28 3.16
CA GLN A 20 -1.22 -10.96 3.99
C GLN A 20 0.04 -11.09 3.13
N TYR A 21 0.45 -10.00 2.49
CA TYR A 21 1.77 -9.94 1.89
C TYR A 21 2.82 -9.95 3.00
N GLU A 22 3.53 -11.07 3.13
CA GLU A 22 4.77 -11.10 3.86
C GLU A 22 5.91 -10.72 2.91
N PRO A 23 6.65 -9.62 3.17
CA PRO A 23 7.83 -9.33 2.40
C PRO A 23 8.82 -10.49 2.52
N PRO A 24 9.56 -10.81 1.44
CA PRO A 24 10.58 -11.86 1.47
C PRO A 24 11.51 -11.71 2.67
N THR A 25 11.90 -12.85 3.25
CA THR A 25 12.91 -12.89 4.30
C THR A 25 14.23 -12.35 3.75
N LEU A 26 14.86 -11.43 4.50
CA LEU A 26 16.17 -10.92 4.13
C LEU A 26 17.20 -12.04 4.29
N ASN A 27 17.82 -12.46 3.20
CA ASN A 27 18.92 -13.42 3.22
C ASN A 27 20.18 -12.75 3.76
N ARG A 28 20.34 -12.73 5.09
CA ARG A 28 21.55 -12.21 5.74
C ARG A 28 22.68 -13.23 5.66
N LEU A 29 23.43 -13.19 4.56
CA LEU A 29 24.67 -13.95 4.46
C LEU A 29 25.76 -13.29 5.33
N PRO A 30 26.58 -14.07 6.05
CA PRO A 30 27.69 -13.52 6.85
C PRO A 30 28.71 -12.73 6.01
N SER A 31 28.84 -13.06 4.71
CA SER A 31 29.72 -12.40 3.75
C SER A 31 29.16 -11.10 3.17
N MET A 32 27.94 -10.71 3.54
CA MET A 32 27.26 -9.58 2.90
C MET A 32 27.80 -8.24 3.40
N GLY A 33 28.29 -7.42 2.48
CA GLY A 33 28.76 -6.07 2.77
C GLY A 33 27.68 -5.19 3.42
N GLU A 34 28.09 -4.18 4.18
CA GLU A 34 27.17 -3.26 4.86
C GLU A 34 26.28 -2.48 3.89
N ALA A 35 26.83 -2.04 2.75
CA ALA A 35 26.08 -1.37 1.70
C ALA A 35 24.97 -2.27 1.10
N ALA A 36 25.27 -3.54 0.86
CA ALA A 36 24.28 -4.51 0.39
C ALA A 36 23.18 -4.75 1.42
N ARG A 37 23.53 -4.86 2.71
CA ARG A 37 22.56 -4.97 3.82
C ARG A 37 21.62 -3.77 3.89
N LYS A 38 22.15 -2.56 3.70
CA LYS A 38 21.36 -1.33 3.70
C LYS A 38 20.40 -1.29 2.50
N ALA A 39 20.87 -1.62 1.31
CA ALA A 39 20.05 -1.67 0.10
C ALA A 39 18.90 -2.68 0.23
N ASP A 40 19.19 -3.89 0.73
CA ASP A 40 18.18 -4.92 0.98
C ASP A 40 17.09 -4.45 1.98
N GLN A 41 17.49 -3.78 3.05
CA GLN A 41 16.55 -3.23 4.02
C GLN A 41 15.65 -2.15 3.37
N GLN A 42 16.23 -1.26 2.57
CA GLN A 42 15.47 -0.24 1.82
C GLN A 42 14.46 -0.88 0.87
N LEU A 43 14.86 -1.93 0.13
CA LEU A 43 13.96 -2.66 -0.76
C LEU A 43 12.81 -3.32 0.00
N ARG A 44 13.10 -3.92 1.16
CA ARG A 44 12.07 -4.51 2.02
C ARG A 44 11.06 -3.47 2.52
N ASP A 45 11.52 -2.28 2.87
CA ASP A 45 10.64 -1.20 3.33
C ASP A 45 9.74 -0.69 2.19
N VAL A 46 10.27 -0.60 0.97
CA VAL A 46 9.50 -0.29 -0.25
C VAL A 46 8.43 -1.36 -0.52
N GLN A 47 8.81 -2.64 -0.46
CA GLN A 47 7.88 -3.76 -0.63
C GLN A 47 6.75 -3.72 0.39
N TYR A 48 7.07 -3.45 1.66
CA TYR A 48 6.07 -3.30 2.72
C TYR A 48 5.11 -2.13 2.47
N ARG A 49 5.61 -0.99 1.97
CA ARG A 49 4.75 0.15 1.61
C ARG A 49 3.83 -0.18 0.44
N LEU A 50 4.36 -0.83 -0.60
CA LEU A 50 3.58 -1.26 -1.77
C LEU A 50 2.47 -2.24 -1.40
N SER A 51 2.73 -3.16 -0.46
CA SER A 51 1.68 -4.08 -0.01
C SER A 51 0.56 -3.38 0.76
N GLY A 52 0.84 -2.26 1.44
CA GLY A 52 -0.19 -1.41 2.02
C GLY A 52 -1.17 -0.85 0.98
N LEU A 53 -0.73 -0.67 -0.28
CA LEU A 53 -1.54 -0.12 -1.37
C LEU A 53 -2.57 -1.09 -1.94
N THR A 54 -2.44 -2.38 -1.67
CA THR A 54 -3.43 -3.36 -2.13
C THR A 54 -4.70 -3.32 -1.30
N ARG A 55 -4.63 -2.89 -0.03
CA ARG A 55 -5.77 -2.88 0.90
C ARG A 55 -6.97 -2.04 0.43
N PRO A 56 -6.79 -0.81 -0.10
CA PRO A 56 -7.90 -0.05 -0.67
C PRO A 56 -8.56 -0.74 -1.87
N LEU A 57 -7.78 -1.49 -2.68
CA LEU A 57 -8.31 -2.25 -3.80
C LEU A 57 -9.17 -3.41 -3.30
N ASP A 58 -8.69 -4.13 -2.29
CA ASP A 58 -9.40 -5.24 -1.66
C ASP A 58 -10.71 -4.78 -1.01
N TRP A 59 -10.65 -3.67 -0.26
CA TRP A 59 -11.85 -3.07 0.33
C TRP A 59 -12.86 -2.66 -0.73
N PHE A 60 -12.40 -2.00 -1.79
CA PHE A 60 -13.27 -1.59 -2.88
C PHE A 60 -13.91 -2.80 -3.58
N ALA A 61 -13.14 -3.87 -3.83
CA ALA A 61 -13.66 -5.10 -4.42
C ALA A 61 -14.75 -5.74 -3.53
N TYR A 62 -14.51 -5.81 -2.21
CA TYR A 62 -15.52 -6.31 -1.26
C TYR A 62 -16.79 -5.45 -1.27
N GLN A 63 -16.65 -4.13 -1.17
CA GLN A 63 -17.80 -3.23 -1.13
C GLN A 63 -18.55 -3.16 -2.48
N SER A 64 -17.85 -3.32 -3.60
CA SER A 64 -18.49 -3.37 -4.92
C SER A 64 -19.44 -4.56 -5.09
N THR A 65 -19.24 -5.61 -4.29
CA THR A 65 -20.05 -6.84 -4.33
C THR A 65 -21.04 -6.92 -3.18
N HIS A 66 -20.72 -6.37 -1.99
CA HIS A 66 -21.51 -6.52 -0.77
C HIS A 66 -22.05 -5.20 -0.17
N GLY A 67 -21.54 -4.04 -0.62
CA GLY A 67 -21.82 -2.73 -0.04
C GLY A 67 -23.16 -2.11 -0.45
N HIS A 68 -23.90 -2.75 -1.36
CA HIS A 68 -25.21 -2.30 -1.87
C HIS A 68 -25.21 -0.83 -2.33
N TRP A 69 -24.13 -0.39 -2.97
CA TRP A 69 -24.02 0.97 -3.48
C TRP A 69 -24.98 1.22 -4.63
N ASP A 70 -25.64 2.37 -4.61
CA ASP A 70 -26.34 2.87 -5.79
C ASP A 70 -25.33 3.28 -6.90
N PRO A 71 -25.79 3.50 -8.14
CA PRO A 71 -24.90 3.84 -9.25
C PRO A 71 -24.07 5.12 -9.05
N GLU A 72 -24.59 6.10 -8.31
CA GLU A 72 -23.89 7.35 -8.04
C GLU A 72 -22.80 7.16 -6.99
N GLN A 73 -23.10 6.44 -5.91
CA GLN A 73 -22.15 6.04 -4.88
C GLN A 73 -21.03 5.21 -5.50
N PHE A 74 -21.36 4.21 -6.32
CA PHE A 74 -20.35 3.38 -7.00
C PHE A 74 -19.40 4.23 -7.84
N ARG A 75 -19.93 5.18 -8.62
CA ARG A 75 -19.13 6.11 -9.43
C ARG A 75 -18.23 6.99 -8.54
N ALA A 76 -18.77 7.56 -7.47
CA ALA A 76 -18.02 8.40 -6.55
C ALA A 76 -16.89 7.64 -5.84
N HIS A 77 -17.17 6.42 -5.36
CA HIS A 77 -16.17 5.55 -4.74
C HIS A 77 -15.09 5.13 -5.73
N THR A 78 -15.45 4.80 -6.98
CA THR A 78 -14.49 4.46 -8.04
C THR A 78 -13.54 5.64 -8.32
N GLN A 79 -14.09 6.86 -8.50
CA GLN A 79 -13.27 8.05 -8.72
C GLN A 79 -12.39 8.39 -7.51
N SER A 80 -12.89 8.16 -6.30
CA SER A 80 -12.13 8.33 -5.06
C SER A 80 -10.97 7.34 -4.98
N LEU A 81 -11.22 6.06 -5.28
CA LEU A 81 -10.19 5.02 -5.32
C LEU A 81 -9.07 5.40 -6.29
N VAL A 82 -9.40 5.73 -7.54
CA VAL A 82 -8.39 6.08 -8.56
C VAL A 82 -7.53 7.26 -8.10
N ARG A 83 -8.15 8.33 -7.56
CA ARG A 83 -7.43 9.50 -7.06
C ARG A 83 -6.51 9.17 -5.89
N LYS A 84 -7.01 8.40 -4.92
CA LYS A 84 -6.25 8.00 -3.73
C LYS A 84 -5.11 7.05 -4.09
N SER A 85 -5.35 6.05 -4.94
CA SER A 85 -4.30 5.14 -5.42
C SER A 85 -3.19 5.89 -6.15
N ARG A 86 -3.54 6.87 -7.01
CA ARG A 86 -2.53 7.72 -7.67
C ARG A 86 -1.71 8.51 -6.65
N ALA A 87 -2.35 9.11 -5.66
CA ALA A 87 -1.66 9.87 -4.61
C ALA A 87 -0.73 8.98 -3.77
N LEU A 88 -1.18 7.78 -3.42
CA LEU A 88 -0.38 6.83 -2.65
C LEU A 88 0.80 6.26 -3.45
N LEU A 89 0.63 6.02 -4.75
CA LEU A 89 1.73 5.63 -5.64
C LEU A 89 2.77 6.75 -5.76
N ALA A 90 2.32 8.01 -5.87
CA ALA A 90 3.22 9.16 -5.89
C ALA A 90 3.99 9.33 -4.56
N ASP A 91 3.36 9.06 -3.42
CA ASP A 91 4.00 9.03 -2.10
C ASP A 91 5.11 7.96 -2.03
N VAL A 92 4.83 6.74 -2.50
CA VAL A 92 5.84 5.67 -2.56
C VAL A 92 6.99 6.05 -3.52
N ALA A 93 6.69 6.63 -4.68
CA ALA A 93 7.71 7.10 -5.61
C ALA A 93 8.60 8.20 -5.01
N SER A 94 8.01 9.12 -4.23
CA SER A 94 8.74 10.17 -3.51
C SER A 94 9.64 9.55 -2.45
N TYR A 95 9.11 8.63 -1.64
CA TYR A 95 9.91 7.88 -0.66
C TYR A 95 11.10 7.15 -1.32
N ILE A 96 10.89 6.47 -2.44
CA ILE A 96 11.98 5.79 -3.18
C ILE A 96 13.03 6.80 -3.67
N THR A 97 12.59 7.99 -4.10
CA THR A 97 13.49 9.04 -4.57
C THR A 97 14.33 9.60 -3.42
N ASP A 98 13.72 9.81 -2.25
CA ASP A 98 14.38 10.33 -1.04
C ASP A 98 15.27 9.29 -0.33
N LEU A 99 15.10 8.00 -0.64
CA LEU A 99 15.96 6.92 -0.16
C LEU A 99 17.35 6.92 -0.84
N ARG A 100 17.52 7.63 -1.97
CA ARG A 100 18.79 7.79 -2.68
C ARG A 100 19.70 8.79 -1.98
#